data_AF-A0AAU9JWL9-F1
#
_entry.id   AF-A0AAU9JWL9-F1
#
_cell.length_a   1.000
_cell.length_b   1.000
_cell.length_c   1.000
_cell.angle_alpha   90.00
_cell.angle_beta   90.00
_cell.angle_gamma   90.00
#
_symmetry.space_group_name_H-M   'P 1'
#
loop_
_entity.id
_entity.type
_entity.pdbx_description
1 polymer ?
#
loop_
_entity_poly.entity_id
_entity_poly.type
_entity_poly.pdbx_seq_one_letter_code
_entity_poly.pdbx_strand_id
1 'polypeptide(L)'
;MAEFYIKLLFRIIHITAGCLIIGSHLADSIFGKRDEGYGFFFPITGSLLFISGVINLILLRPSKTMGNERKPWLYAIYVKIVIWFLCLPIIDLICSWMGFEFPREPFTILLMIAVILVSSYAKQIRDSIMLNRLKNEWLNP
;
A
#
# COMPACT_ATOMS: atom_id res chain seq x y z
N MET A 1 -16.63 11.57 17.09
CA MET A 1 -15.38 12.36 17.21
C MET A 1 -14.14 11.47 17.28
N ALA A 2 -13.97 10.61 18.30
CA ALA A 2 -12.77 9.76 18.44
C ALA A 2 -12.45 8.89 17.21
N GLU A 3 -13.46 8.26 16.59
CA GLU A 3 -13.28 7.41 15.39
C GLU A 3 -12.68 8.19 14.20
N PHE A 4 -13.05 9.46 14.04
CA PHE A 4 -12.53 10.30 12.96
C PHE A 4 -11.02 10.57 13.13
N TYR A 5 -10.60 10.95 14.34
CA TYR A 5 -9.18 11.20 14.63
C TYR A 5 -8.33 9.94 14.50
N ILE A 6 -8.84 8.78 14.91
CA ILE A 6 -8.15 7.49 14.75
C ILE A 6 -7.94 7.18 13.25
N LYS A 7 -8.98 7.35 12.42
CA LYS A 7 -8.86 7.16 10.95
C LYS A 7 -7.85 8.12 10.34
N LEU A 8 -7.84 9.38 10.77
CA LEU A 8 -6.90 10.39 10.27
C LEU A 8 -5.46 10.06 10.67
N LEU A 9 -5.22 9.67 11.91
CA LEU A 9 -3.89 9.29 12.42
C LEU A 9 -3.29 8.15 11.60
N PHE A 10 -4.03 7.05 11.41
CA PHE A 10 -3.56 5.93 10.59
C PHE A 10 -3.36 6.34 9.13
N ARG A 11 -4.17 7.25 8.59
CA ARG A 11 -3.96 7.75 7.24
C ARG A 11 -2.63 8.49 7.11
N ILE A 12 -2.29 9.33 8.08
CA ILE A 12 -1.04 10.08 8.12
C ILE A 12 0.14 9.10 8.24
N ILE A 13 0.09 8.17 9.20
CA ILE A 13 1.12 7.13 9.37
C ILE A 13 1.36 6.37 8.07
N HIS A 14 0.28 5.97 7.38
CA HIS A 14 0.38 5.24 6.11
C HIS A 14 1.01 6.08 5.00
N ILE A 15 0.61 7.35 4.83
CA ILE A 15 1.19 8.22 3.80
C ILE A 15 2.66 8.48 4.09
N THR A 16 3.01 8.85 5.33
CA THR A 16 4.39 9.14 5.72
C THR A 16 5.29 7.92 5.56
N ALA A 17 4.86 6.74 6.00
CA ALA A 17 5.61 5.50 5.82
C ALA A 17 5.80 5.16 4.33
N GLY A 18 4.76 5.33 3.51
CA GLY A 18 4.84 5.10 2.07
C GLY A 18 5.82 6.04 1.38
N CYS A 19 5.75 7.35 1.70
CA CYS A 19 6.68 8.35 1.17
C CYS A 19 8.13 8.08 1.60
N LEU A 20 8.38 7.66 2.84
CA LEU A 20 9.71 7.33 3.33
C LEU A 20 10.31 6.12 2.61
N ILE A 21 9.53 5.05 2.39
CA ILE A 21 9.99 3.85 1.68
C ILE A 21 10.27 4.19 0.21
N ILE A 22 9.32 4.84 -0.46
CA ILE A 22 9.45 5.22 -1.87
C ILE A 22 10.62 6.18 -2.08
N GLY A 23 10.71 7.22 -1.25
CA GLY A 23 11.77 8.23 -1.33
C GLY A 23 13.15 7.65 -1.03
N SER A 24 13.24 6.67 -0.12
CA SER A 24 14.51 6.01 0.19
C SER A 24 14.98 5.14 -0.96
N HIS A 25 14.13 4.30 -1.54
CA HIS A 25 14.51 3.48 -2.70
C HIS A 25 14.82 4.31 -3.95
N LEU A 26 14.10 5.42 -4.18
CA LEU A 26 14.43 6.34 -5.28
C LEU A 26 15.78 7.04 -5.06
N ALA A 27 16.05 7.48 -3.83
CA ALA A 27 17.35 8.07 -3.49
C ALA A 27 18.48 7.06 -3.67
N ASP A 28 18.28 5.80 -3.27
CA ASP A 28 19.28 4.74 -3.44
C ASP A 28 19.57 4.47 -4.91
N SER A 29 18.52 4.38 -5.74
CA SER A 29 18.64 4.17 -7.18
C SER A 29 19.28 5.34 -7.95
N ILE A 30 19.09 6.58 -7.48
CA ILE A 30 19.61 7.80 -8.14
C ILE A 30 21.03 8.13 -7.69
N PHE A 31 21.28 8.05 -6.38
CA PHE A 31 22.52 8.53 -5.77
C PHE A 31 23.53 7.42 -5.46
N GLY A 32 23.13 6.14 -5.61
CA GLY A 32 24.04 5.00 -5.56
C GLY A 32 24.84 4.91 -4.26
N LYS A 33 24.16 4.60 -3.16
CA LYS A 33 24.63 4.03 -1.86
C LYS A 33 23.87 4.61 -0.66
N ARG A 34 23.63 3.78 0.37
CA ARG A 34 23.34 4.23 1.75
C ARG A 34 24.07 3.43 2.81
N ASP A 35 24.40 4.15 3.89
CA ASP A 35 24.88 3.67 5.18
C ASP A 35 23.98 2.56 5.76
N GLU A 36 24.61 1.58 6.42
CA GLU A 36 24.00 0.40 7.05
C GLU A 36 22.84 0.73 8.01
N GLY A 37 22.82 1.94 8.57
CA GLY A 37 21.76 2.40 9.49
C GLY A 37 20.36 2.48 8.87
N TYR A 38 20.23 2.62 7.55
CA TYR A 38 18.92 2.66 6.88
C TYR A 38 18.28 1.28 6.72
N GLY A 39 19.07 0.20 6.72
CA GLY A 39 18.58 -1.17 6.56
C GLY A 39 17.60 -1.59 7.66
N PHE A 40 17.73 -1.03 8.87
CA PHE A 40 16.84 -1.29 10.00
C PHE A 40 15.50 -0.53 9.93
N PHE A 41 15.49 0.66 9.33
CA PHE A 41 14.27 1.48 9.23
C PHE A 41 13.28 0.97 8.19
N PHE A 42 13.74 0.31 7.12
CA PHE A 42 12.90 -0.25 6.07
C PHE A 42 11.89 -1.32 6.55
N PRO A 43 12.29 -2.38 7.28
CA PRO A 43 11.34 -3.38 7.76
C PRO A 43 10.34 -2.80 8.77
N ILE A 44 10.75 -1.84 9.60
CA ILE A 44 9.87 -1.15 10.56
C ILE A 44 8.84 -0.29 9.83
N THR A 45 9.28 0.55 8.90
CA THR A 45 8.39 1.41 8.11
C THR A 45 7.46 0.59 7.22
N GLY A 46 7.93 -0.50 6.61
CA GLY A 46 7.13 -1.43 5.82
C GLY A 46 6.06 -2.14 6.66
N SER A 47 6.39 -2.51 7.89
CA SER A 47 5.44 -3.13 8.84
C SER A 47 4.39 -2.13 9.33
N LEU A 48 4.80 -0.91 9.67
CA LEU A 48 3.88 0.18 10.05
C LEU A 48 2.93 0.52 8.91
N LEU A 49 3.42 0.56 7.67
CA LEU A 49 2.59 0.77 6.47
C LEU A 49 1.53 -0.31 6.34
N PHE A 50 1.91 -1.58 6.51
CA PHE A 50 1.01 -2.73 6.43
C PHE A 50 -0.06 -2.70 7.52
N ILE A 51 0.35 -2.59 8.78
CA ILE A 51 -0.55 -2.50 9.94
C ILE A 51 -1.54 -1.35 9.74
N SER A 52 -1.03 -0.19 9.34
CA SER A 52 -1.86 0.98 9.07
C SER A 52 -2.83 0.76 7.91
N GLY A 53 -2.42 0.04 6.85
CA GLY A 53 -3.29 -0.33 5.74
C GLY A 53 -4.41 -1.28 6.15
N VAL A 54 -4.09 -2.29 6.95
CA VAL A 54 -5.05 -3.28 7.50
C VAL A 54 -6.06 -2.59 8.42
N ILE A 55 -5.58 -1.77 9.36
CA ILE A 55 -6.46 -1.03 10.28
C ILE A 55 -7.38 -0.09 9.50
N ASN A 56 -6.86 0.62 8.50
CA ASN A 56 -7.67 1.51 7.68
C ASN A 56 -8.76 0.73 6.91
N LEU A 57 -8.47 -0.50 6.47
CA LEU A 57 -9.44 -1.38 5.82
C LEU A 57 -10.57 -1.82 6.77
N ILE A 58 -10.21 -2.19 8.01
CA ILE A 58 -11.17 -2.55 9.07
C ILE A 58 -12.05 -1.35 9.43
N LEU A 59 -11.44 -0.17 9.58
CA LEU A 59 -12.12 1.08 9.94
C LEU A 59 -13.03 1.62 8.82
N LEU A 60 -12.69 1.37 7.55
CA LEU A 60 -13.50 1.76 6.39
C LEU A 60 -14.83 0.98 6.30
N ARG A 61 -14.90 -0.21 6.91
CA ARG A 61 -16.07 -1.11 6.88
C ARG A 61 -16.72 -1.17 5.49
N PRO A 62 -15.99 -1.64 4.46
CA PRO A 62 -16.42 -1.59 3.05
C PRO A 62 -17.77 -2.26 2.79
N SER A 63 -18.16 -3.24 3.60
CA SER A 63 -19.49 -3.86 3.54
C SER A 63 -20.64 -2.88 3.83
N LYS A 64 -20.43 -1.87 4.68
CA LYS A 64 -21.41 -0.83 5.00
C LYS A 64 -21.35 0.35 4.03
N THR A 65 -20.16 0.66 3.52
CA THR A 65 -19.92 1.86 2.70
C THR A 65 -20.08 1.62 1.19
N MET A 66 -19.79 0.43 0.67
CA MET A 66 -19.73 0.17 -0.78
C MET A 66 -20.80 -0.80 -1.32
N GLY A 67 -21.54 -1.51 -0.47
CA GLY A 67 -22.60 -2.43 -0.91
C GLY A 67 -22.11 -3.47 -1.95
N ASN A 68 -22.86 -3.63 -3.05
CA ASN A 68 -22.57 -4.59 -4.12
C ASN A 68 -21.36 -4.20 -5.00
N GLU A 69 -20.95 -2.93 -5.01
CA GLU A 69 -19.77 -2.45 -5.77
C GLU A 69 -18.45 -2.68 -5.02
N ARG A 70 -18.48 -3.38 -3.89
CA ARG A 70 -17.29 -3.70 -3.07
C ARG A 70 -16.27 -4.60 -3.77
N LYS A 71 -16.68 -5.48 -4.69
CA LYS A 71 -15.82 -6.53 -5.26
C LYS A 71 -14.59 -5.97 -5.99
N PRO A 72 -14.70 -5.02 -6.95
CA PRO A 72 -13.54 -4.47 -7.66
C PRO A 72 -12.54 -3.79 -6.72
N TRP A 73 -13.05 -3.07 -5.71
CA TRP A 73 -12.21 -2.42 -4.71
C TRP A 73 -11.44 -3.44 -3.86
N LEU A 74 -12.11 -4.50 -3.40
CA LEU A 74 -11.43 -5.58 -2.66
C LEU A 74 -10.36 -6.28 -3.49
N TYR A 75 -10.62 -6.56 -4.77
CA TYR A 75 -9.61 -7.17 -5.64
C TYR A 75 -8.37 -6.27 -5.73
N ALA A 76 -8.56 -4.96 -5.89
CA ALA A 76 -7.44 -4.01 -5.90
C ALA A 76 -6.67 -4.01 -4.56
N ILE A 77 -7.35 -4.17 -3.42
CA ILE A 77 -6.70 -4.35 -2.12
C ILE A 77 -5.91 -5.66 -2.05
N TYR A 78 -6.48 -6.78 -2.49
CA TYR A 78 -5.78 -8.07 -2.47
C TYR A 78 -4.52 -8.04 -3.34
N VAL A 79 -4.58 -7.40 -4.51
CA VAL A 79 -3.41 -7.18 -5.36
C VAL A 79 -2.35 -6.36 -4.62
N LYS A 80 -2.72 -5.31 -3.87
CA LYS A 80 -1.75 -4.56 -3.04
C LYS A 80 -1.08 -5.42 -1.98
N ILE A 81 -1.84 -6.31 -1.33
CA ILE A 81 -1.29 -7.22 -0.32
C ILE A 81 -0.28 -8.16 -0.96
N VAL A 82 -0.61 -8.73 -2.13
CA VAL A 82 0.32 -9.57 -2.90
C VAL A 82 1.59 -8.79 -3.26
N ILE A 83 1.45 -7.59 -3.82
CA ILE A 83 2.58 -6.71 -4.15
C ILE A 83 3.43 -6.41 -2.90
N TRP A 84 2.81 -6.18 -1.75
CA TRP A 84 3.51 -5.97 -0.49
C TRP A 84 4.30 -7.21 -0.05
N PHE A 85 3.75 -8.41 -0.20
CA PHE A 85 4.51 -9.65 0.06
C PHE A 85 5.73 -9.79 -0.84
N LEU A 86 5.63 -9.35 -2.10
CA LEU A 86 6.78 -9.32 -3.02
C LEU A 86 7.87 -8.32 -2.57
N CYS A 87 7.53 -7.30 -1.79
CA CYS A 87 8.52 -6.39 -1.20
C CYS A 87 9.33 -7.06 -0.08
N LEU A 88 8.87 -8.17 0.49
CA LEU A 88 9.59 -8.89 1.55
C LEU A 88 10.76 -9.69 0.97
N PRO A 89 11.86 -9.88 1.72
CA PRO A 89 13.06 -10.61 1.24
C PRO A 89 12.84 -12.12 1.09
N ILE A 90 11.58 -12.58 1.04
CA ILE A 90 11.22 -13.99 0.89
C ILE A 90 11.72 -14.54 -0.45
N ILE A 91 11.59 -13.75 -1.53
CA ILE A 91 12.08 -14.16 -2.86
C ILE A 91 13.60 -14.29 -2.85
N ASP A 92 14.30 -13.37 -2.20
CA ASP A 92 15.77 -13.38 -2.08
C ASP A 92 16.22 -14.63 -1.32
N LEU A 93 15.53 -14.99 -0.23
CA LEU A 93 15.77 -16.19 0.54
C LEU A 93 15.60 -17.47 -0.30
N ILE A 94 14.53 -17.53 -1.11
CA ILE A 94 14.27 -18.68 -2.00
C ILE A 94 15.35 -18.77 -3.09
N CYS A 95 15.68 -17.66 -3.75
CA CYS A 95 16.73 -17.64 -4.78
C CYS A 95 18.10 -18.04 -4.21
N SER A 96 18.44 -17.52 -3.03
CA SER A 96 19.67 -17.87 -2.32
C SER A 96 19.72 -19.36 -1.96
N TRP A 97 18.62 -19.96 -1.51
CA TRP A 97 18.50 -21.40 -1.28
C TRP A 97 18.71 -22.24 -2.55
N MET A 98 18.38 -21.68 -3.71
CA MET A 98 18.59 -22.32 -5.02
C MET A 98 19.97 -22.02 -5.62
N GLY A 99 20.82 -21.23 -4.95
CA GLY A 99 22.16 -20.86 -5.43
C GLY A 99 22.19 -19.70 -6.43
N PHE A 100 21.12 -18.89 -6.52
CA PHE A 100 21.03 -17.74 -7.40
C PHE A 100 20.96 -16.43 -6.60
N GLU A 101 21.59 -15.38 -7.12
CA GLU A 101 21.41 -14.02 -6.59
C GLU A 101 20.20 -13.36 -7.25
N PHE A 102 19.24 -12.92 -6.44
CA PHE A 102 18.06 -12.24 -6.95
C PHE A 102 18.37 -10.76 -7.23
N PRO A 103 18.07 -10.22 -8.42
CA PRO A 103 18.31 -8.81 -8.74
C PRO A 103 17.28 -7.92 -8.03
N ARG A 104 17.49 -7.71 -6.73
CA ARG A 104 16.54 -7.11 -5.79
C ARG A 104 16.22 -5.65 -6.10
N GLU A 105 17.24 -4.88 -6.43
CA GLU A 105 17.12 -3.45 -6.69
C GLU A 105 16.22 -3.14 -7.90
N PRO A 106 16.47 -3.67 -9.11
CA PRO A 106 15.60 -3.42 -10.26
C PRO A 106 14.20 -4.01 -10.08
N PHE A 107 14.07 -5.15 -9.38
CA PHE A 107 12.77 -5.71 -9.04
C PHE A 107 11.98 -4.77 -8.13
N THR A 108 12.62 -4.17 -7.13
CA THR A 108 11.99 -3.23 -6.18
C THR A 108 11.49 -1.97 -6.90
N ILE A 109 12.25 -1.42 -7.85
CA ILE A 109 11.83 -0.28 -8.67
C ILE A 109 10.54 -0.62 -9.45
N LEU A 110 10.52 -1.77 -10.11
CA LEU A 110 9.38 -2.23 -10.90
C LEU A 110 8.15 -2.46 -10.00
N LEU A 111 8.38 -3.01 -8.81
CA LEU A 111 7.37 -3.24 -7.79
C LEU A 111 6.79 -1.93 -7.25
N MET A 112 7.61 -0.90 -7.06
CA MET A 112 7.15 0.43 -6.65
C MET A 112 6.25 1.09 -7.70
N ILE A 113 6.57 0.95 -8.98
CA ILE A 113 5.68 1.40 -10.07
C ILE A 113 4.34 0.66 -9.98
N ALA A 114 4.36 -0.66 -9.79
CA ALA A 114 3.13 -1.45 -9.61
C ALA A 114 2.32 -0.99 -8.38
N VAL A 115 2.98 -0.71 -7.24
CA VAL A 115 2.33 -0.17 -6.03
C VAL A 115 1.61 1.14 -6.34
N ILE A 116 2.25 2.06 -7.07
CA ILE A 116 1.67 3.38 -7.42
C ILE A 116 0.45 3.22 -8.31
N LEU A 117 0.55 2.38 -9.36
CA LEU A 117 -0.53 2.14 -10.31
C LEU A 117 -1.75 1.50 -9.62
N VAL A 118 -1.54 0.40 -8.89
CA VAL A 118 -2.61 -0.29 -8.17
C VAL A 118 -3.19 0.60 -7.07
N SER A 119 -2.36 1.45 -6.44
CA SER A 119 -2.85 2.40 -5.44
C SER A 119 -3.73 3.49 -5.99
N SER A 120 -3.35 4.04 -7.15
CA SER A 120 -4.15 5.02 -7.87
C SER A 120 -5.46 4.41 -8.35
N TYR A 121 -5.41 3.21 -8.92
CA TYR A 121 -6.60 2.49 -9.39
C TYR A 121 -7.57 2.16 -8.25
N ALA A 122 -7.08 1.62 -7.13
CA ALA A 122 -7.91 1.34 -5.96
C ALA A 122 -8.59 2.61 -5.40
N LYS A 123 -7.91 3.76 -5.48
CA LYS A 123 -8.48 5.06 -5.09
C LYS A 123 -9.58 5.49 -6.06
N GLN A 124 -9.34 5.42 -7.37
CA GLN A 124 -10.32 5.79 -8.39
C GLN A 124 -11.61 4.97 -8.26
N ILE A 125 -11.50 3.65 -8.08
CA ILE A 125 -12.67 2.79 -7.84
C ILE A 125 -13.45 3.27 -6.62
N ARG A 126 -12.78 3.47 -5.48
CA ARG A 126 -13.46 3.93 -4.26
C ARG A 126 -14.18 5.26 -4.49
N ASP A 127 -13.49 6.22 -5.08
CA ASP A 127 -14.01 7.57 -5.23
C ASP A 127 -15.21 7.57 -6.22
N SER A 128 -15.16 6.74 -7.27
CA SER A 128 -16.30 6.51 -8.18
C SER A 128 -17.51 5.90 -7.47
N ILE A 129 -17.31 4.85 -6.66
CA ILE A 129 -18.39 4.22 -5.87
C ILE A 129 -19.04 5.25 -4.93
N MET A 130 -18.23 6.07 -4.26
CA MET A 130 -18.76 7.10 -3.34
C MET A 130 -19.55 8.18 -4.08
N LEU A 131 -19.06 8.63 -5.24
CA LEU A 131 -19.77 9.62 -6.06
C LEU A 131 -21.11 9.09 -6.59
N ASN A 132 -21.14 7.83 -7.07
CA ASN A 132 -22.37 7.19 -7.52
C ASN A 132 -23.39 7.06 -6.39
N ARG A 133 -22.92 6.69 -5.20
CA ARG A 133 -23.78 6.59 -4.01
C ARG A 133 -24.37 7.94 -3.61
N LEU A 134 -23.55 8.98 -3.52
CA LEU A 134 -24.02 10.34 -3.22
C LEU A 134 -25.03 10.80 -4.28
N LYS A 135 -24.76 10.59 -5.56
CA LYS A 135 -25.70 10.94 -6.63
C LYS A 135 -27.05 10.22 -6.46
N ASN A 136 -27.05 8.94 -6.10
CA ASN A 136 -28.29 8.17 -5.91
C ASN A 136 -29.07 8.61 -4.66
N GLU A 137 -28.38 8.94 -3.55
CA GLU A 137 -29.00 9.47 -2.33
C GLU A 137 -29.62 10.87 -2.56
N TRP A 138 -29.03 11.68 -3.44
CA TRP A 138 -29.58 12.99 -3.82
C TRP A 138 -30.76 12.92 -4.80
N LEU A 139 -30.82 11.87 -5.63
CA LEU A 139 -31.88 11.68 -6.63
C LEU A 139 -33.12 10.94 -6.08
N ASN A 140 -32.98 10.21 -4.96
CA ASN A 140 -34.06 9.51 -4.25
C ASN A 140 -34.00 9.84 -2.75
N PRO A 141 -34.44 11.04 -2.33
CA PRO A 141 -34.43 11.47 -0.92
C PRO A 141 -35.38 10.67 -0.03
#